data_AF-A0A4R9A944-F1
#
_entry.id   AF-A0A4R9A944-F1
#
_cell.length_a   1.000
_cell.length_b   1.000
_cell.length_c   1.000
_cell.angle_alpha   90.00
_cell.angle_beta   90.00
_cell.angle_gamma   90.00
#
_symmetry.space_group_name_H-M   'P 1'
#
loop_
_entity.id
_entity.type
_entity.pdbx_description
1 polymer ?
#
loop_
_entity_poly.entity_id
_entity_poly.type
_entity_poly.pdbx_seq_one_letter_code
_entity_poly.pdbx_strand_id
1 'polypeptide(L)'
;MQPARFIVARRGSASFAKINDLLRGFNKAWADAASVLIVSVAKLSIDETRENPWARYDIGQAVAHLSIPAQHDGLHTHQMGGFDGAAIAAAFNLPEDQAVVTVTALGVLGNADDLTAELREREVAPRSCTPLTELLLVND
;
A
#
# COMPACT_ATOMS: atom_id res chain seq x y z
N MET A 1 -15.10 -12.44 -9.39
CA MET A 1 -13.71 -12.95 -9.49
C MET A 1 -12.88 -12.36 -8.34
N GLN A 2 -11.67 -12.88 -8.08
CA GLN A 2 -10.78 -12.41 -7.00
C GLN A 2 -9.40 -12.05 -7.60
N PRO A 3 -9.23 -10.84 -8.18
CA PRO A 3 -8.03 -10.47 -8.91
C PRO A 3 -6.84 -10.14 -8.00
N ALA A 4 -7.07 -10.04 -6.68
CA ALA A 4 -6.04 -9.66 -5.72
C ALA A 4 -4.95 -10.73 -5.58
N ARG A 5 -3.69 -10.30 -5.66
CA ARG A 5 -2.49 -11.05 -5.32
C ARG A 5 -1.66 -10.19 -4.37
N PHE A 6 -0.92 -10.84 -3.46
CA PHE A 6 -0.13 -10.13 -2.45
C PHE A 6 1.27 -10.71 -2.35
N ILE A 7 2.27 -9.84 -2.27
CA ILE A 7 3.61 -10.20 -1.81
C ILE A 7 3.69 -9.74 -0.36
N VAL A 8 3.85 -10.67 0.58
CA VAL A 8 3.91 -10.39 2.01
C VAL A 8 5.34 -10.58 2.50
N ALA A 9 6.05 -9.48 2.73
CA ALA A 9 7.45 -9.50 3.15
C ALA A 9 7.58 -9.02 4.60
N ARG A 10 8.06 -9.91 5.48
CA ARG A 10 8.30 -9.58 6.89
C ARG A 10 9.67 -8.94 7.07
N ARG A 11 9.79 -8.00 8.02
CA ARG A 11 11.05 -7.34 8.35
C ARG A 11 12.17 -8.36 8.60
N GLY A 12 13.35 -8.09 8.06
CA GLY A 12 14.51 -9.00 8.12
C GLY A 12 14.56 -10.03 6.98
N SER A 13 13.50 -10.18 6.18
CA SER A 13 13.55 -11.02 4.97
C SER A 13 14.24 -10.33 3.79
N ALA A 14 14.81 -11.11 2.88
CA ALA A 14 15.38 -10.60 1.63
C ALA A 14 14.32 -9.89 0.77
N SER A 15 13.08 -10.38 0.76
CA SER A 15 11.96 -9.74 0.07
C SER A 15 11.64 -8.36 0.66
N PHE A 16 11.74 -8.19 1.98
CA PHE A 16 11.48 -6.92 2.64
C PHE A 16 12.54 -5.89 2.24
N ALA A 17 13.82 -6.24 2.33
CA ALA A 17 14.92 -5.39 1.88
C ALA A 17 14.72 -4.98 0.41
N LYS A 18 14.39 -5.95 -0.46
CA LYS A 18 14.15 -5.69 -1.88
C LYS A 18 12.99 -4.71 -2.12
N ILE A 19 11.87 -4.86 -1.42
CA ILE A 19 10.73 -3.94 -1.56
C ILE A 19 11.09 -2.55 -1.01
N ASN A 20 11.73 -2.49 0.17
CA ASN A 20 12.12 -1.25 0.83
C ASN A 20 13.08 -0.42 -0.03
N ASP A 21 14.03 -1.08 -0.71
CA ASP A 21 14.96 -0.40 -1.60
C ASP A 21 14.31 0.22 -2.84
N LEU A 22 13.13 -0.29 -3.23
CA LEU A 22 12.35 0.18 -4.36
C LEU A 22 11.26 1.19 -3.97
N LEU A 23 11.13 1.53 -2.68
CA LEU A 23 10.34 2.67 -2.24
C LEU A 23 11.03 3.97 -2.64
N ARG A 24 10.23 5.00 -2.96
CA ARG A 24 10.74 6.28 -3.45
C ARG A 24 10.51 7.40 -2.44
N GLY A 25 11.42 8.37 -2.48
CA GLY A 25 11.33 9.62 -1.73
C GLY A 25 11.11 9.39 -0.24
N PHE A 26 10.17 10.14 0.31
CA PHE A 26 9.83 10.15 1.74
C PHE A 26 9.45 8.78 2.32
N ASN A 27 8.90 7.85 1.52
CA ASN A 27 8.48 6.53 2.01
C ASN A 27 9.66 5.70 2.52
N LYS A 28 10.82 5.80 1.85
CA LYS A 28 12.01 5.04 2.25
C LYS A 28 12.57 5.47 3.61
N ALA A 29 12.25 6.68 4.07
CA ALA A 29 12.79 7.24 5.31
C ALA A 29 12.19 6.64 6.59
N TRP A 30 11.05 5.95 6.51
CA TRP A 30 10.34 5.42 7.68
C TRP A 30 9.79 4.00 7.48
N ALA A 31 9.63 3.53 6.24
CA ALA A 31 8.99 2.25 5.97
C ALA A 31 9.81 1.02 6.41
N ASP A 32 11.10 1.17 6.68
CA ASP A 32 11.96 0.10 7.21
C ASP A 32 11.59 -0.29 8.66
N ALA A 33 10.99 0.64 9.41
CA ALA A 33 10.44 0.39 10.74
C ALA A 33 9.18 -0.50 10.73
N ALA A 34 8.52 -0.66 9.57
CA ALA A 34 7.34 -1.52 9.45
C ALA A 34 7.65 -2.97 9.85
N SER A 35 6.65 -3.67 10.39
CA SER A 35 6.80 -5.10 10.69
C SER A 35 6.68 -5.94 9.42
N VAL A 36 5.84 -5.49 8.48
CA VAL A 36 5.59 -6.14 7.19
C VAL A 36 5.41 -5.06 6.11
N LEU A 37 5.97 -5.32 4.92
CA LEU A 37 5.61 -4.62 3.69
C LEU A 37 4.76 -5.57 2.83
N ILE A 38 3.57 -5.11 2.44
CA ILE A 38 2.62 -5.86 1.64
C ILE A 38 2.50 -5.18 0.27
N VAL A 39 2.94 -5.85 -0.79
CA VAL A 39 2.73 -5.36 -2.16
C VAL A 39 1.39 -5.88 -2.66
N SER A 40 0.50 -4.98 -3.05
CA SER A 40 -0.79 -5.32 -3.65
C SER A 40 -0.65 -5.39 -5.16
N VAL A 41 -0.94 -6.56 -5.73
CA VAL A 41 -0.80 -6.86 -7.15
C VAL A 41 -2.16 -7.25 -7.75
N ALA A 42 -2.62 -6.52 -8.76
CA ALA A 42 -3.87 -6.81 -9.46
C ALA A 42 -3.62 -7.72 -10.67
N LYS A 43 -4.31 -8.87 -10.73
CA LYS A 43 -4.42 -9.65 -11.97
C LYS A 43 -5.37 -8.95 -12.93
N LEU A 44 -4.82 -8.43 -14.01
CA LEU A 44 -5.52 -7.60 -15.01
C LEU A 44 -6.34 -8.41 -16.01
N SER A 45 -6.11 -9.72 -16.14
CA SER A 45 -6.83 -10.58 -17.07
C SER A 45 -7.96 -11.37 -16.37
N ILE A 46 -9.07 -11.56 -17.08
CA ILE A 46 -10.09 -12.58 -16.75
C ILE A 46 -9.64 -13.94 -17.28
N ASP A 47 -9.23 -13.95 -18.53
CA ASP A 47 -8.66 -15.07 -19.27
C ASP A 47 -7.69 -14.52 -20.33
N GLU A 48 -7.18 -15.38 -21.20
CA GLU A 48 -6.21 -15.03 -22.25
C GLU A 48 -6.72 -13.96 -23.24
N THR A 49 -8.03 -13.74 -23.32
CA THR A 49 -8.66 -12.89 -24.35
C THR A 49 -9.34 -11.65 -23.77
N ARG A 50 -9.59 -11.60 -22.47
CA ARG A 50 -10.38 -10.56 -21.81
C ARG A 50 -9.65 -9.92 -20.64
N GLU A 51 -9.63 -8.59 -20.64
CA GLU A 51 -9.18 -7.80 -19.50
C GLU A 51 -10.27 -7.68 -18.42
N ASN A 52 -9.84 -7.52 -17.18
CA ASN A 52 -10.65 -7.24 -16.02
C ASN A 52 -10.55 -5.73 -15.68
N PRO A 53 -11.51 -4.91 -16.12
CA PRO A 53 -11.46 -3.47 -15.88
C PRO A 53 -11.56 -3.12 -14.38
N TRP A 54 -12.09 -4.02 -13.55
CA TRP A 54 -12.27 -3.81 -12.12
C TRP A 54 -11.08 -4.28 -11.27
N ALA A 55 -10.05 -4.88 -11.87
CA ALA A 55 -8.97 -5.52 -11.10
C ALA A 55 -8.28 -4.58 -10.09
N ARG A 56 -8.03 -3.33 -10.49
CA ARG A 56 -7.42 -2.29 -9.64
C ARG A 56 -8.39 -1.78 -8.57
N TYR A 57 -9.67 -1.65 -8.90
CA TYR A 57 -10.72 -1.27 -7.95
C TYR A 57 -10.90 -2.34 -6.87
N ASP A 58 -11.01 -3.61 -7.28
CA ASP A 58 -11.23 -4.77 -6.41
C ASP A 58 -10.07 -4.96 -5.42
N ILE A 59 -8.83 -4.79 -5.86
CA ILE A 59 -7.70 -4.87 -4.91
C ILE A 59 -7.66 -3.68 -3.95
N GLY A 60 -8.09 -2.50 -4.39
CA GLY A 60 -8.30 -1.36 -3.49
C GLY A 60 -9.29 -1.70 -2.39
N GLN A 61 -10.41 -2.35 -2.72
CA GLN A 61 -11.38 -2.84 -1.74
C GLN A 61 -10.78 -3.88 -0.80
N ALA A 62 -9.97 -4.82 -1.31
CA ALA A 62 -9.32 -5.82 -0.46
C ALA A 62 -8.37 -5.19 0.56
N VAL A 63 -7.59 -4.18 0.17
CA VAL A 63 -6.67 -3.47 1.07
C VAL A 63 -7.43 -2.55 2.04
N ALA A 64 -8.51 -1.91 1.61
CA ALA A 64 -9.38 -1.13 2.50
C ALA A 64 -10.03 -2.01 3.57
N HIS A 65 -10.43 -3.24 3.24
CA HIS A 65 -10.97 -4.17 4.22
C HIS A 65 -9.89 -4.85 5.08
N LEU A 66 -8.62 -4.81 4.68
CA LEU A 66 -7.50 -5.23 5.53
C LEU A 66 -7.23 -4.23 6.66
N SER A 67 -7.38 -2.92 6.42
CA SER A 67 -7.01 -1.89 7.40
C SER A 67 -7.91 -1.90 8.64
N ILE A 68 -9.19 -2.26 8.48
CA ILE A 68 -10.17 -2.31 9.57
C ILE A 68 -9.80 -3.35 10.65
N PRO A 69 -9.65 -4.65 10.33
CA PRO A 69 -9.25 -5.65 11.32
C PRO A 69 -7.81 -5.44 11.81
N ALA A 70 -6.90 -4.94 10.96
CA ALA A 70 -5.56 -4.58 11.41
C ALA A 70 -5.63 -3.55 12.56
N GLN A 71 -6.40 -2.48 12.38
CA GLN A 71 -6.58 -1.45 13.41
C GLN A 71 -7.24 -2.01 14.67
N HIS A 72 -8.24 -2.88 14.51
CA HIS A 72 -8.88 -3.58 15.63
C HIS A 72 -7.85 -4.39 16.45
N ASP A 73 -6.90 -5.03 15.78
CA ASP A 73 -5.87 -5.85 16.41
C ASP A 73 -4.65 -5.02 16.91
N GLY A 74 -4.77 -3.69 16.96
CA GLY A 74 -3.71 -2.77 17.40
C GLY A 74 -2.59 -2.55 16.38
N LEU A 75 -2.78 -3.02 15.14
CA LEU A 75 -1.85 -2.80 14.04
C LEU A 75 -2.28 -1.60 13.20
N HIS A 76 -1.31 -0.86 12.68
CA HIS A 76 -1.54 0.31 11.85
C HIS A 76 -1.09 0.00 10.42
N THR A 77 -1.89 0.44 9.45
CA THR A 77 -1.59 0.33 8.01
C THR A 77 -1.30 1.69 7.42
N HIS A 78 -0.24 1.80 6.61
CA HIS A 78 0.01 2.96 5.77
C HIS A 78 0.19 2.53 4.32
N GLN A 79 -0.76 2.91 3.46
CA GLN A 79 -0.76 2.59 2.03
C GLN A 79 0.05 3.64 1.27
N MET A 80 0.93 3.21 0.35
CA MET A 80 1.89 4.06 -0.34
C MET A 80 1.80 3.88 -1.86
N GLY A 81 1.80 5.01 -2.57
CA GLY A 81 1.95 5.07 -4.04
C GLY A 81 3.37 5.40 -4.52
N GLY A 82 4.25 5.85 -3.63
CA GLY A 82 5.62 6.27 -3.99
C GLY A 82 6.60 5.11 -3.97
N PHE A 83 6.62 4.31 -5.05
CA PHE A 83 7.53 3.18 -5.25
C PHE A 83 7.83 2.98 -6.75
N ASP A 84 8.81 2.14 -7.08
CA ASP A 84 9.09 1.71 -8.44
C ASP A 84 8.35 0.39 -8.77
N GLY A 85 7.15 0.52 -9.35
CA GLY A 85 6.31 -0.65 -9.64
C GLY A 85 6.89 -1.60 -10.69
N ALA A 86 7.58 -1.07 -11.71
CA ALA A 86 8.21 -1.88 -12.74
C ALA A 86 9.41 -2.66 -12.19
N ALA A 87 10.22 -2.01 -11.36
CA ALA A 87 11.32 -2.68 -10.68
C ALA A 87 10.83 -3.75 -9.69
N ILE A 88 9.72 -3.50 -8.96
CA ILE A 88 9.10 -4.52 -8.09
C ILE A 88 8.59 -5.70 -8.94
N ALA A 89 7.91 -5.43 -10.05
CA ALA A 89 7.43 -6.49 -10.94
C ALA A 89 8.58 -7.38 -11.44
N ALA A 90 9.66 -6.77 -11.93
CA ALA A 90 10.86 -7.50 -12.37
C ALA A 90 11.53 -8.27 -11.21
N ALA A 91 11.68 -7.63 -10.05
CA ALA A 91 12.28 -8.19 -8.85
C ALA A 91 11.63 -9.49 -8.33
N PHE A 92 10.34 -9.65 -8.62
CA PHE A 92 9.51 -10.79 -8.19
C PHE A 92 8.99 -11.62 -9.36
N ASN A 93 9.49 -11.40 -10.58
CA ASN A 93 9.11 -12.11 -11.80
C ASN A 93 7.58 -12.12 -12.04
N LEU A 94 6.94 -10.97 -11.83
CA LEU A 94 5.51 -10.84 -12.11
C LEU A 94 5.26 -10.90 -13.62
N PRO A 95 4.26 -11.69 -14.08
CA PRO A 95 3.87 -11.70 -15.49
C PRO A 95 3.24 -10.36 -15.90
N GLU A 96 3.16 -10.10 -17.20
CA GLU A 96 2.62 -8.85 -17.76
C GLU A 96 1.16 -8.57 -17.34
N ASP A 97 0.38 -9.62 -17.06
CA ASP A 97 -0.99 -9.51 -16.60
C ASP A 97 -1.13 -9.23 -15.09
N GLN A 98 -0.02 -8.93 -14.41
CA GLN A 98 0.02 -8.61 -12.98
C GLN A 98 0.63 -7.23 -12.75
N ALA A 99 -0.22 -6.29 -12.34
CA ALA A 99 0.21 -4.93 -12.04
C ALA A 99 0.37 -4.70 -10.54
N VAL A 100 1.52 -4.19 -10.13
CA VAL A 100 1.70 -3.63 -8.79
C VAL A 100 0.84 -2.36 -8.66
N VAL A 101 0.04 -2.28 -7.60
CA VAL A 101 -0.93 -1.19 -7.37
C VAL A 101 -0.52 -0.30 -6.19
N THR A 102 -0.20 -0.92 -5.05
CA THR A 102 0.24 -0.20 -3.83
C THR A 102 1.25 -1.03 -3.04
N VAL A 103 1.99 -0.36 -2.16
CA VAL A 103 2.71 -1.02 -1.07
C VAL A 103 2.12 -0.54 0.25
N THR A 104 1.76 -1.47 1.13
CA THR A 104 1.22 -1.17 2.46
C THR A 104 2.24 -1.54 3.52
N ALA A 105 2.66 -0.56 4.31
CA ALA A 105 3.37 -0.80 5.56
C ALA A 105 2.37 -1.22 6.64
N LEU A 106 2.67 -2.29 7.37
CA LEU A 106 1.88 -2.80 8.48
C LEU A 106 2.78 -3.00 9.70
N GLY A 107 2.35 -2.52 10.87
CA GLY A 107 3.12 -2.68 12.11
C GLY A 107 2.38 -2.17 13.34
N VAL A 108 3.06 -2.18 14.48
CA VAL A 108 2.57 -1.56 15.72
C VAL A 108 2.96 -0.08 15.71
N LEU A 109 2.09 0.78 16.24
CA LEU A 109 2.38 2.20 16.36
C LEU A 109 3.60 2.40 17.28
N GLY A 110 4.59 3.16 16.79
CA GLY A 110 5.78 3.54 17.56
C GLY A 110 5.55 4.78 18.41
N ASN A 111 6.60 5.24 19.09
CA ASN A 111 6.57 6.53 19.77
C ASN A 111 6.88 7.66 18.77
N ALA A 112 6.01 8.66 18.70
CA ALA A 112 6.20 9.82 17.80
C ALA A 112 7.46 10.63 18.14
N ASP A 113 7.95 10.57 19.38
CA ASP A 113 9.18 11.26 19.78
C ASP A 113 10.46 10.60 19.24
N ASP A 114 10.36 9.36 18.71
CA ASP A 114 11.47 8.68 18.02
C ASP A 114 11.60 9.15 16.56
N LEU A 115 10.64 9.93 16.06
CA LEU A 115 10.62 10.43 14.68
C LEU A 115 11.48 11.69 14.52
N THR A 116 11.98 11.89 13.30
CA THR A 116 12.53 13.21 12.91
C THR A 116 11.47 14.30 13.07
N ALA A 117 11.89 15.56 13.24
CA ALA A 117 10.95 16.67 13.43
C ALA A 117 9.89 16.75 12.32
N GLU A 118 10.30 16.56 11.06
CA GLU A 118 9.42 16.57 9.88
C GLU A 118 8.38 15.42 9.90
N LEU A 119 8.81 14.22 10.29
CA LEU A 119 7.92 13.06 10.42
C LEU A 119 6.95 13.23 11.60
N ARG A 120 7.46 13.75 12.73
CA ARG A 120 6.66 13.99 13.94
C ARG A 120 5.57 15.04 13.71
N GLU A 121 5.88 16.13 13.03
CA GLU A 121 4.91 17.18 12.68
C GLU A 121 3.72 16.59 11.91
N ARG A 122 3.98 15.69 10.97
CA ARG A 122 2.95 15.02 10.17
C ARG A 122 2.16 13.99 10.97
N GLU A 123 2.82 13.25 11.85
CA GLU A 123 2.19 12.22 12.68
C GLU A 123 1.13 12.82 13.63
N VAL A 124 1.41 13.99 14.19
CA VAL A 124 0.51 14.66 15.16
C VAL A 124 -0.44 15.66 14.51
N ALA A 125 -0.33 15.88 13.20
CA ALA A 125 -1.17 16.84 12.50
C ALA A 125 -2.66 16.44 12.57
N PRO A 126 -3.59 17.38 12.76
CA PRO A 126 -5.01 17.07 12.78
C PRO A 126 -5.45 16.55 11.41
N ARG A 127 -6.34 15.55 11.42
CA ARG A 127 -6.94 15.04 10.18
C ARG A 127 -7.73 16.15 9.48
N SER A 128 -7.43 16.35 8.21
CA SER A 128 -8.19 17.21 7.31
C SER A 128 -8.67 16.39 6.11
N CYS A 129 -9.90 16.61 5.68
CA CYS A 129 -10.47 16.01 4.49
C CYS A 129 -11.09 17.11 3.64
N THR A 130 -11.07 16.93 2.33
CA THR A 130 -11.83 17.77 1.41
C THR A 130 -13.31 17.79 1.82
N PRO A 131 -13.98 18.97 1.80
CA PRO A 131 -15.42 19.05 2.06
C PRO A 131 -16.22 18.12 1.16
N LEU A 132 -17.30 17.52 1.70
CA LEU A 132 -18.15 16.59 0.96
C LEU A 132 -18.67 17.21 -0.34
N THR A 133 -19.03 18.49 -0.33
CA THR A 133 -19.57 19.22 -1.48
C THR A 133 -18.62 19.28 -2.66
N GLU A 134 -17.30 19.17 -2.46
CA GLU A 134 -16.32 19.13 -3.54
C GLU A 134 -16.19 17.72 -4.16
N LEU A 135 -16.74 16.69 -3.50
CA LEU A 135 -16.74 15.31 -4.00
C LEU A 135 -18.00 15.00 -4.85
N LEU A 136 -18.99 15.90 -4.86
CA LEU A 136 -20.28 15.70 -5.53
C LEU A 136 -20.30 16.45 -6.87
N LEU A 137 -20.67 15.75 -7.95
CA LEU A 137 -20.90 16.38 -9.26
C LEU A 137 -22.34 16.88 -9.41
N VAL A 138 -23.30 16.18 -8.79
CA VAL A 138 -24.73 16.49 -8.74
C VAL A 138 -25.23 16.13 -7.33
N ASN A 139 -26.05 16.99 -6.74
CA ASN A 139 -26.58 16.86 -5.38
C ASN A 139 -27.96 17.54 -5.27
N ASP A 140 -28.92 16.99 -5.98
CA ASP A 140 -30.33 17.42 -6.02
C ASP A 140 -31.27 16.43 -5.29
#